data_AF-A0A401KAT6-F1
#
_entry.id   AF-A0A401KAT6-F1
#
_cell.length_a   1.000
_cell.length_b   1.000
_cell.length_c   1.000
_cell.angle_alpha   90.00
_cell.angle_beta   90.00
_cell.angle_gamma   90.00
#
_symmetry.space_group_name_H-M   'P 1'
#
loop_
_entity.id
_entity.type
_entity.pdbx_description
1 polymer ?
#
loop_
_entity_poly.entity_id
_entity_poly.type
_entity_poly.pdbx_seq_one_letter_code
_entity_poly.pdbx_strand_id
1 'polypeptide(L)'
;MRHAPAHPEQTPSPIHKTHATINRERASLEQQRADLVRALVAAEQSAMRSPPGSQEQGKARARVTRLQQALRLIKGRLGIARQHRDLGDLLIQICKERTTRCEWQRIVAEAQRRYEAQE
;
A
#
# COMPACT_ATOMS: atom_id res chain seq x y z
N MET A 1 -4.52 43.13 34.18
CA MET A 1 -3.71 41.89 34.19
C MET A 1 -4.28 40.96 33.12
N ARG A 2 -3.44 40.56 32.17
CA ARG A 2 -3.78 39.68 31.05
C ARG A 2 -3.95 38.25 31.55
N HIS A 3 -4.89 37.50 31.00
CA HIS A 3 -4.67 36.25 30.26
C HIS A 3 -5.94 35.39 30.19
N ALA A 4 -6.47 35.29 28.98
CA ALA A 4 -7.07 34.09 28.40
C ALA A 4 -6.77 34.14 26.88
N PRO A 5 -6.86 33.05 26.11
CA PRO A 5 -7.07 31.64 26.45
C PRO A 5 -6.06 30.71 25.73
N ALA A 6 -6.01 29.42 26.08
CA ALA A 6 -5.46 28.41 25.15
C ALA A 6 -6.21 27.09 25.32
N HIS A 7 -7.15 26.88 24.39
CA HIS A 7 -7.76 25.61 24.02
C HIS A 7 -6.68 24.53 23.80
N PRO A 8 -6.82 23.31 24.35
CA PRO A 8 -6.27 22.15 23.71
C PRO A 8 -7.30 21.63 22.71
N GLU A 9 -7.21 22.10 21.46
CA GLU A 9 -7.77 21.33 20.34
C GLU A 9 -6.97 20.02 20.26
N GLN A 10 -7.48 18.97 20.90
CA GLN A 10 -7.04 17.62 20.67
C GLN A 10 -7.56 17.17 19.31
N THR A 11 -6.86 17.54 18.24
CA THR A 11 -7.10 16.96 16.92
C THR A 11 -6.47 15.56 16.92
N PRO A 12 -7.26 14.46 16.89
CA PRO A 12 -6.69 13.13 16.79
C PRO A 12 -5.88 13.03 15.49
N SER A 13 -4.57 12.76 15.63
CA SER A 13 -3.68 12.60 14.48
C SER A 13 -4.08 11.36 13.66
N PRO A 14 -4.39 11.48 12.35
CA PRO A 14 -4.88 10.37 11.52
C PRO A 14 -3.82 9.31 11.14
N ILE A 15 -2.57 9.51 11.57
CA ILE A 15 -1.36 8.98 10.91
C ILE A 15 -1.20 7.45 11.08
N HIS A 16 -1.66 6.87 12.19
CA HIS A 16 -1.43 5.44 12.49
C HIS A 16 -2.43 4.49 11.83
N LYS A 17 -3.70 4.89 11.69
CA LYS A 17 -4.67 4.17 10.85
C LYS A 17 -4.14 4.05 9.41
N THR A 18 -3.35 5.01 8.95
CA THR A 18 -2.77 5.02 7.61
C THR A 18 -1.72 3.93 7.42
N HIS A 19 -0.77 3.70 8.34
CA HIS A 19 0.35 2.77 8.09
C HIS A 19 -0.04 1.28 8.09
N ALA A 20 -0.85 0.85 9.06
CA ALA A 20 -1.37 -0.53 9.08
C ALA A 20 -2.29 -0.80 7.87
N THR A 21 -3.09 0.20 7.48
CA THR A 21 -3.95 0.14 6.29
C THR A 21 -3.11 0.09 5.01
N ILE A 22 -2.07 0.91 4.86
CA ILE A 22 -1.16 0.90 3.72
C ILE A 22 -0.47 -0.47 3.56
N ASN A 23 -0.03 -1.08 4.67
CA ASN A 23 0.60 -2.40 4.62
C ASN A 23 -0.39 -3.50 4.21
N ARG A 24 -1.62 -3.47 4.74
CA ARG A 24 -2.69 -4.40 4.33
C ARG A 24 -3.08 -4.21 2.86
N GLU A 25 -3.22 -2.96 2.42
CA GLU A 25 -3.51 -2.62 1.03
C GLU A 25 -2.40 -3.11 0.10
N ARG A 26 -1.13 -2.93 0.47
CA ARG A 26 0.00 -3.44 -0.29
C ARG A 26 -0.02 -4.97 -0.38
N ALA A 27 -0.20 -5.67 0.74
CA ALA A 27 -0.30 -7.13 0.75
C ALA A 27 -1.45 -7.62 -0.14
N SER A 28 -2.60 -6.92 -0.10
CA SER A 28 -3.73 -7.17 -0.99
C SER A 28 -3.37 -6.94 -2.47
N LEU A 29 -2.65 -5.86 -2.80
CA LEU A 29 -2.19 -5.58 -4.16
C LEU A 29 -1.15 -6.60 -4.66
N GLU A 30 -0.26 -7.08 -3.79
CA GLU A 30 0.71 -8.14 -4.11
C GLU A 30 -0.01 -9.47 -4.38
N GLN A 31 -1.01 -9.81 -3.56
CA GLN A 31 -1.87 -10.98 -3.75
C GLN A 31 -2.64 -10.89 -5.07
N GLN A 32 -3.32 -9.76 -5.33
CA GLN A 32 -4.05 -9.52 -6.58
C GLN A 32 -3.12 -9.59 -7.80
N ARG A 33 -1.88 -9.08 -7.70
CA ARG A 33 -0.89 -9.21 -8.76
C ARG A 33 -0.58 -10.69 -9.04
N ALA A 34 -0.36 -11.50 -8.01
CA ALA A 34 -0.09 -12.93 -8.16
C ALA A 34 -1.26 -13.65 -8.84
N ASP A 35 -2.50 -13.33 -8.43
CA ASP A 35 -3.71 -13.88 -9.03
C ASP A 35 -3.86 -13.51 -10.50
N LEU A 36 -3.63 -12.24 -10.85
CA LEU A 36 -3.68 -11.79 -12.25
C LEU A 36 -2.59 -12.45 -13.11
N VAL A 37 -1.39 -12.66 -12.58
CA VAL A 37 -0.32 -13.38 -13.30
C VAL A 37 -0.73 -14.82 -13.57
N ARG A 38 -1.28 -15.53 -12.57
CA ARG A 38 -1.80 -16.89 -12.76
C ARG A 38 -2.90 -16.94 -13.82
N ALA A 39 -3.84 -16.00 -13.76
CA ALA A 39 -4.92 -15.90 -14.73
C ALA A 39 -4.41 -15.57 -16.15
N LEU A 40 -3.36 -14.75 -16.26
CA LEU A 40 -2.75 -14.39 -17.54
C LEU A 40 -2.13 -15.61 -18.20
N VAL A 41 -1.31 -16.36 -17.46
CA VAL A 41 -0.68 -17.60 -17.96
C VAL A 41 -1.75 -18.59 -18.44
N ALA A 42 -2.83 -18.77 -17.67
CA ALA A 42 -3.94 -19.63 -18.07
C ALA A 42 -4.64 -19.14 -19.35
N ALA A 43 -4.83 -17.82 -19.50
CA ALA A 43 -5.44 -17.25 -20.69
C ALA A 43 -4.54 -17.35 -21.94
N GLU A 44 -3.23 -17.18 -21.78
CA GLU A 44 -2.24 -17.37 -22.84
C GLU A 44 -2.19 -18.83 -23.30
N GLN A 45 -2.19 -19.78 -22.36
CA GLN A 45 -2.27 -21.21 -22.67
C GLN A 45 -3.57 -21.57 -23.40
N SER A 46 -4.71 -21.00 -22.99
CA SER A 46 -5.98 -21.17 -23.69
C SER A 46 -5.91 -20.63 -25.12
N ALA A 47 -5.33 -19.44 -25.31
CA ALA A 47 -5.21 -18.83 -26.64
C ALA A 47 -4.29 -19.63 -27.58
N MET A 48 -3.26 -20.28 -27.04
CA MET A 48 -2.37 -21.17 -27.79
C MET A 48 -3.04 -22.51 -28.16
N ARG A 49 -3.90 -23.04 -27.29
CA ARG A 49 -4.59 -24.32 -27.53
C ARG A 49 -5.81 -24.17 -28.44
N SER A 50 -6.43 -23.00 -28.49
CA SER A 50 -7.58 -22.76 -29.35
C SER A 50 -7.19 -22.74 -30.84
N PRO A 51 -8.02 -23.33 -31.74
CA PRO A 51 -7.77 -23.32 -33.17
C PRO A 51 -7.60 -21.89 -33.72
N PRO A 52 -6.65 -21.65 -34.63
CA PRO A 52 -6.47 -20.36 -35.28
C PRO A 52 -7.76 -19.84 -35.93
N GLY A 53 -8.10 -18.58 -35.70
CA GLY A 53 -9.30 -17.95 -36.25
C GLY A 53 -10.61 -18.35 -35.56
N SER A 54 -10.57 -19.23 -34.55
CA SER A 54 -11.76 -19.56 -33.77
C SER A 54 -12.22 -18.39 -32.90
N GLN A 55 -13.53 -18.34 -32.64
CA GLN A 55 -14.11 -17.39 -31.69
C GLN A 55 -13.50 -17.56 -30.28
N GLU A 56 -13.16 -18.79 -29.90
CA GLU A 56 -12.48 -19.10 -28.62
C GLU A 56 -11.09 -18.47 -28.55
N GLN A 57 -10.30 -18.54 -29.62
CA GLN A 57 -9.01 -17.87 -29.70
C GLN A 57 -9.17 -16.35 -29.57
N GLY A 58 -10.18 -15.77 -30.23
CA GLY A 58 -10.51 -14.35 -30.10
C GLY A 58 -10.87 -13.96 -28.66
N LYS A 59 -11.71 -14.75 -27.99
CA LYS A 59 -12.07 -14.55 -26.57
C LYS A 59 -10.87 -14.68 -25.64
N ALA A 60 -10.02 -15.68 -25.86
CA ALA A 60 -8.82 -15.90 -25.05
C ALA A 60 -7.81 -14.75 -25.21
N ARG A 61 -7.56 -14.28 -26.45
CA ARG A 61 -6.70 -13.11 -26.70
C ARG A 61 -7.27 -11.83 -26.09
N ALA A 62 -8.58 -11.60 -26.19
CA ALA A 62 -9.22 -10.45 -25.52
C ALA A 62 -9.04 -10.51 -23.99
N ARG A 63 -9.13 -11.71 -23.40
CA ARG A 63 -8.88 -11.93 -21.97
C ARG A 63 -7.42 -11.65 -21.60
N VAL A 64 -6.46 -12.08 -22.42
CA VAL A 64 -5.02 -11.75 -22.25
C VAL A 64 -4.82 -10.23 -22.21
N THR A 65 -5.36 -9.49 -23.18
CA THR A 65 -5.26 -8.02 -23.22
C THR A 65 -5.83 -7.36 -21.96
N ARG A 66 -7.01 -7.79 -21.51
CA ARG A 66 -7.64 -7.27 -20.28
C ARG A 66 -6.77 -7.54 -19.04
N LEU A 67 -6.22 -8.75 -18.92
CA LEU A 67 -5.36 -9.11 -17.79
C LEU A 67 -4.03 -8.34 -17.80
N GLN A 68 -3.45 -8.10 -18.97
CA GLN A 68 -2.25 -7.26 -19.11
C GLN A 68 -2.52 -5.79 -18.70
N GLN A 69 -3.67 -5.23 -19.08
CA GLN A 69 -4.08 -3.90 -18.65
C GLN A 69 -4.26 -3.83 -17.13
N ALA A 70 -4.96 -4.81 -16.53
CA ALA A 70 -5.13 -4.90 -15.09
C ALA A 70 -3.78 -5.01 -14.35
N LEU A 71 -2.83 -5.80 -14.88
CA LEU A 71 -1.48 -5.90 -14.33
C LEU A 71 -0.71 -4.58 -14.40
N ARG A 72 -0.86 -3.80 -15.47
CA ARG A 72 -0.25 -2.47 -15.58
C ARG A 72 -0.77 -1.53 -14.49
N LEU A 73 -2.09 -1.54 -14.24
CA LEU A 73 -2.71 -0.73 -13.18
C LEU A 73 -2.23 -1.12 -11.79
N ILE A 74 -2.19 -2.42 -11.47
CA ILE A 74 -1.69 -2.90 -10.17
C ILE A 74 -0.21 -2.57 -9.98
N LYS A 75 0.62 -2.70 -11.02
CA LYS A 75 2.03 -2.27 -10.96
C LYS A 75 2.17 -0.79 -10.62
N GLY A 76 1.34 0.08 -11.21
CA GLY A 76 1.32 1.50 -10.88
C GLY A 76 0.97 1.75 -9.41
N ARG A 77 -0.09 1.10 -8.91
CA ARG A 77 -0.52 1.20 -7.50
C ARG A 77 0.56 0.69 -6.53
N LEU A 78 1.21 -0.43 -6.85
CA LEU A 78 2.34 -0.95 -6.07
C LEU A 78 3.55 -0.02 -6.08
N GLY A 79 3.83 0.65 -7.19
CA GLY A 79 4.89 1.65 -7.28
C GLY A 79 4.69 2.81 -6.32
N ILE A 80 3.48 3.38 -6.31
CA ILE A 80 3.10 4.47 -5.41
C ILE A 80 3.18 4.01 -3.94
N ALA A 81 2.64 2.83 -3.64
CA ALA A 81 2.67 2.27 -2.28
C ALA A 81 4.12 2.05 -1.77
N ARG A 82 5.06 1.66 -2.64
CA ARG A 82 6.48 1.52 -2.29
C ARG A 82 7.13 2.87 -1.99
N GLN A 83 6.92 3.87 -2.85
CA GLN A 83 7.47 5.23 -2.65
C GLN A 83 7.02 5.83 -1.31
N HIS A 84 5.76 5.62 -0.92
CA HIS A 84 5.25 6.11 0.36
C HIS A 84 5.95 5.44 1.56
N ARG A 85 6.27 4.15 1.45
CA ARG A 85 7.01 3.42 2.50
C ARG A 85 8.45 3.91 2.59
N ASP A 86 9.13 4.02 1.45
CA ASP A 86 10.53 4.47 1.41
C ASP A 86 10.69 5.86 2.02
N LEU A 87 9.72 6.76 1.78
CA LEU A 87 9.67 8.07 2.42
C LEU A 87 9.45 7.98 3.95
N GLY A 88 8.52 7.13 4.40
CA GLY A 88 8.27 6.92 5.83
C GLY A 88 9.49 6.36 6.58
N ASP A 89 10.15 5.37 6.00
CA ASP A 89 11.36 4.77 6.55
C ASP A 89 12.51 5.79 6.61
N LEU A 90 12.67 6.61 5.57
CA LEU A 90 13.63 7.72 5.55
C LEU A 90 13.34 8.75 6.66
N LEU A 91 12.09 9.16 6.85
CA LEU A 91 11.71 10.11 7.89
C LEU A 91 11.97 9.55 9.31
N ILE A 92 11.68 8.27 9.53
CA ILE A 92 12.02 7.60 10.79
C ILE A 92 13.52 7.60 11.01
N GLN A 93 14.31 7.31 9.97
CA GLN A 93 15.76 7.32 10.07
C GLN A 93 16.30 8.72 10.42
N ILE A 94 15.85 9.76 9.73
CA ILE A 94 16.23 11.16 10.03
C ILE A 94 15.87 11.53 11.47
N CYS A 95 14.70 11.12 11.97
CA CYS A 95 14.32 11.34 13.36
C CYS A 95 15.23 10.62 14.35
N LYS A 96 15.59 9.35 14.08
CA LYS A 96 16.52 8.60 14.93
C LYS A 96 17.92 9.21 14.97
N GLU A 97 18.41 9.73 13.84
CA GLU A 97 19.71 10.39 13.75
C GLU A 97 19.77 11.70 14.54
N ARG A 98 18.62 12.39 14.68
CA ARG A 98 18.52 13.69 15.35
C ARG A 98 18.09 13.62 16.82
N THR A 99 17.74 12.44 17.32
CA THR A 99 17.23 12.27 18.68
C THR A 99 18.14 11.36 19.49
N THR A 100 18.28 11.66 20.78
CA THR A 100 18.97 10.76 21.70
C THR A 100 18.15 9.47 21.88
N ARG A 101 18.82 8.40 22.31
CA ARG A 101 18.14 7.11 22.58
C ARG A 101 16.96 7.25 23.54
N CYS A 102 17.11 8.07 24.59
CA CYS A 102 16.06 8.30 25.58
C CYS A 102 14.86 9.04 24.99
N GLU A 103 15.11 10.03 24.13
CA GLU A 103 14.05 10.76 23.41
C GLU A 103 13.33 9.86 22.43
N TRP A 104 14.07 9.04 21.68
CA TRP A 104 13.47 8.05 20.78
C TRP A 104 12.55 7.08 21.53
N GLN A 105 12.99 6.56 22.69
CA GLN A 105 12.17 5.69 23.53
C GLN A 105 10.89 6.39 24.02
N ARG A 106 10.98 7.67 24.40
CA ARG A 106 9.79 8.46 24.79
C ARG A 106 8.85 8.67 23.61
N ILE A 107 9.37 8.95 22.42
CA ILE A 107 8.59 9.10 21.18
C ILE A 107 7.86 7.79 20.86
N VAL A 108 8.55 6.65 20.91
CA VAL A 108 7.95 5.33 20.66
C VAL A 108 6.90 4.99 21.72
N ALA A 109 7.17 5.23 23.00
CA ALA A 109 6.22 4.99 24.08
C ALA A 109 4.96 5.86 23.93
N GLU A 110 5.11 7.12 23.55
CA GLU A 110 3.99 8.02 23.28
C GLU A 110 3.20 7.59 22.04
N ALA A 111 3.89 7.17 20.96
CA ALA A 111 3.24 6.65 19.77
C ALA A 111 2.42 5.39 20.08
N GLN A 112 2.96 4.49 20.91
CA GLN A 112 2.27 3.27 21.36
C GLN A 112 1.03 3.60 22.18
N ARG A 113 1.13 4.52 23.16
CA ARG A 113 -0.03 4.98 23.94
C ARG A 113 -1.15 5.53 23.05
N ARG A 114 -0.79 6.31 22.02
CA ARG A 114 -1.77 6.86 21.06
C ARG A 114 -2.39 5.77 20.19
N TYR A 115 -1.65 4.72 19.86
CA TYR A 115 -2.16 3.58 19.12
C TYR A 115 -3.22 2.84 19.93
N GLU A 116 -2.91 2.50 21.17
CA GLU A 116 -3.81 1.78 22.09
C GLU A 116 -5.07 2.59 22.42
N ALA A 117 -4.97 3.91 22.50
CA ALA A 117 -6.13 4.78 22.72
C ALA A 117 -7.03 4.98 21.48
N GLN A 118 -6.62 4.51 20.30
CA GLN A 118 -7.38 4.60 19.05
C GLN A 118 -8.06 3.28 18.64
N GLU A 119 -7.73 2.15 19.28
CA GLU A 119 -8.41 0.85 19.18
C GLU A 119 -9.53 0.72 20.22
#